data_AF-A0A067N5I5-F1
#
_entry.id   AF-A0A067N5I5-F1
#
_cell.length_a   1.000
_cell.length_b   1.000
_cell.length_c   1.000
_cell.angle_alpha   90.00
_cell.angle_beta   90.00
_cell.angle_gamma   90.00
#
_symmetry.space_group_name_H-M   'P 1'
#
loop_
_entity.id
_entity.type
_entity.pdbx_description
1 polymer ?
#
loop_
_entity_poly.entity_id
_entity_poly.type
_entity_poly.pdbx_seq_one_letter_code
_entity_poly.pdbx_strand_id
1 'polypeptide(L)'
;MSSSGLTTITTPTLIDRLREITDGPADVIEYYRANGRPDEFVDLLEIARDEEKWNSHPGNIIREAFRITLEEIYELARQAAAVDSGLTPQELHSFLKRASDFENKLLDCTYTVDDDFWSFTSPYCGNLVEDTEYGLSSFYALLGKTPSPFDPASKPSPYTSTLARFRENRPVIPDSTPDTLRALLEARCEVDAIRIDAPTAMACSEFALALVGGRGYNNRESRLGVLYNIEERGEWAYTLGYMRTPGLGDVPSTAVLDDARRLVFIADSSRIKSFQWDGNVTDHDLIDLLPVHTMNSGGDGGPLALLHGGAKLLRASKGKLMVWDVDSAPTHGKTGKKIVGEKPKAGGWGVWRDGTDKIELSGGSEPTQTISLGDEFWGGVKAWAQHPSQPSSMISGLSGQYRCVQLDVETGQIATFWIGNRAYLTSIHTSPADPWSFVTACSEGVTRLYDVRQPVPVLAVYSAAREAIRSSLLVHVDGQPYIFTGGTKLQQIRCWDVRARLPLYELATGNNQVTALAWDALHCTLYAQTHCEFHVSEFSGHQGYREFRGPGRVSDDERCWPAAAFHDEQAFEHPLDRGCHSLFRYVFKTEPDASQVPRYGYATCSPA
;
A
#
# COMPACT_ATOMS: atom_id res chain seq x y z
N MET A 1 26.56 26.94 5.47
CA MET A 1 25.82 27.07 4.21
C MET A 1 25.85 28.54 3.81
N SER A 2 26.64 28.88 2.79
CA SER A 2 26.61 30.22 2.20
C SER A 2 25.29 30.41 1.47
N SER A 3 24.51 31.44 1.81
CA SER A 3 23.34 31.82 1.03
C SER A 3 23.80 32.35 -0.32
N SER A 4 23.87 31.48 -1.33
CA SER A 4 23.93 31.93 -2.72
C SER A 4 22.67 32.73 -3.01
N GLY A 5 22.84 33.96 -3.51
CA GLY A 5 21.72 34.82 -3.86
C GLY A 5 20.84 34.14 -4.90
N LEU A 6 19.64 33.73 -4.49
CA LEU A 6 18.60 33.26 -5.40
C LEU A 6 18.12 34.48 -6.20
N THR A 7 18.60 34.58 -7.44
CA THR A 7 18.01 35.45 -8.46
C THR A 7 16.55 35.06 -8.63
N THR A 8 15.65 36.05 -8.57
CA THR A 8 14.21 35.85 -8.78
C THR A 8 13.98 35.30 -10.20
N ILE A 9 13.61 34.02 -10.29
CA ILE A 9 13.32 33.33 -11.55
C ILE A 9 11.94 33.82 -12.04
N THR A 10 11.83 34.26 -13.29
CA THR A 10 10.57 34.81 -13.83
C THR A 10 9.70 33.71 -14.45
N THR A 11 8.38 33.90 -14.52
CA THR A 11 7.42 32.91 -15.03
C THR A 11 7.74 32.35 -16.43
N PRO A 12 8.15 33.14 -17.45
CA PRO A 12 8.56 32.62 -18.75
C PRO A 12 9.73 31.64 -18.64
N THR A 13 10.68 31.92 -17.75
CA THR A 13 11.88 31.07 -17.59
C THR A 13 11.59 29.69 -17.00
N LEU A 14 10.53 29.52 -16.19
CA LEU A 14 10.16 28.19 -15.67
C LEU A 14 9.54 27.31 -16.76
N ILE A 15 8.61 27.86 -17.55
CA ILE A 15 7.97 27.14 -18.66
C ILE A 15 8.99 26.83 -19.76
N ASP A 16 9.86 27.78 -20.08
CA ASP A 16 10.90 27.60 -21.10
C ASP A 16 11.93 26.56 -20.65
N ARG A 17 12.39 26.60 -19.40
CA ARG A 17 13.27 25.54 -18.85
C ARG A 17 12.63 24.16 -18.87
N LEU A 18 11.36 24.05 -18.48
CA LEU A 18 10.67 22.77 -18.55
C LEU A 18 10.54 22.32 -20.02
N ARG A 19 10.19 23.22 -20.95
CA ARG A 19 10.14 22.88 -22.39
C ARG A 19 11.47 22.36 -22.89
N GLU A 20 12.56 23.07 -22.60
CA GLU A 20 13.93 22.67 -22.93
C GLU A 20 14.27 21.28 -22.40
N ILE A 21 13.77 20.90 -21.22
CA ILE A 21 13.94 19.56 -20.65
C ILE A 21 12.98 18.53 -21.29
N THR A 22 11.74 18.92 -21.62
CA THR A 22 10.67 17.95 -21.93
C THR A 22 10.43 17.64 -23.41
N ASP A 23 10.95 18.44 -24.34
CA ASP A 23 10.66 18.31 -25.77
C ASP A 23 11.36 17.09 -26.44
N GLY A 24 12.38 16.50 -25.78
CA GLY A 24 12.96 15.20 -26.13
C GLY A 24 14.32 14.95 -25.47
N PRO A 25 14.84 13.70 -25.47
CA PRO A 25 16.18 13.40 -24.91
C PRO A 25 17.30 14.19 -25.60
N ALA A 26 17.13 14.51 -26.89
CA ALA A 26 18.05 15.36 -27.64
C ALA A 26 18.04 16.82 -27.14
N ASP A 27 16.89 17.32 -26.69
CA ASP A 27 16.72 18.68 -26.21
C ASP A 27 17.25 18.83 -24.78
N VAL A 28 17.17 17.76 -23.95
CA VAL A 28 17.83 17.69 -22.63
C VAL A 28 19.35 17.87 -22.75
N ILE A 29 19.97 17.25 -23.76
CA ILE A 29 21.41 17.38 -24.05
C ILE A 29 21.77 18.83 -24.38
N GLU A 30 21.03 19.43 -25.32
CA GLU A 30 21.25 20.81 -25.73
C GLU A 30 20.99 21.80 -24.59
N TYR A 31 19.98 21.57 -23.76
CA TYR A 31 19.68 22.35 -22.56
C TYR A 31 20.86 22.37 -21.59
N TYR A 32 21.41 21.21 -21.25
CA TYR A 32 22.52 21.13 -20.31
C TYR A 32 23.82 21.70 -20.89
N ARG A 33 24.05 21.56 -22.20
CA ARG A 33 25.15 22.21 -22.92
C ARG A 33 25.02 23.74 -22.86
N ALA A 34 23.82 24.29 -23.09
CA ALA A 34 23.56 25.72 -23.05
C ALA A 34 23.69 26.33 -21.64
N ASN A 35 23.43 25.54 -20.59
CA ASN A 35 23.51 25.99 -19.20
C ASN A 35 24.87 25.71 -18.53
N GLY A 36 25.92 25.43 -19.32
CA GLY A 36 27.29 25.31 -18.84
C GLY A 36 27.51 24.14 -17.89
N ARG A 37 26.72 23.08 -18.01
CA ARG A 37 27.07 21.80 -17.37
C ARG A 37 28.33 21.24 -18.03
N PRO A 38 29.16 20.47 -17.30
CA PRO A 38 30.39 19.93 -17.85
C PRO A 38 30.11 19.16 -19.15
N ASP A 39 30.97 19.32 -20.17
CA ASP A 39 30.84 18.59 -21.45
C ASP A 39 30.73 17.07 -21.22
N GLU A 40 31.35 16.57 -20.14
CA GLU A 40 31.18 15.19 -19.68
C GLU A 40 29.70 14.82 -19.53
N PHE A 41 28.87 15.63 -18.87
CA PHE A 41 27.42 15.38 -18.68
C PHE A 41 26.65 15.29 -20.01
N VAL A 42 27.03 16.12 -20.97
CA VAL A 42 26.41 16.21 -22.29
C VAL A 42 26.81 15.00 -23.14
N ASP A 43 28.09 14.63 -23.13
CA ASP A 43 28.62 13.43 -23.78
C ASP A 43 27.92 12.17 -23.24
N LEU A 44 27.56 12.13 -21.96
CA LEU A 44 26.89 11.00 -21.30
C LEU A 44 25.44 10.79 -21.76
N LEU A 45 24.71 11.87 -21.98
CA LEU A 45 23.37 11.80 -22.55
C LEU A 45 23.42 11.48 -24.07
N GLU A 46 24.48 11.89 -24.78
CA GLU A 46 24.71 11.46 -26.17
C GLU A 46 25.05 9.97 -26.26
N ILE A 47 25.83 9.43 -25.31
CA ILE A 47 26.08 7.99 -25.15
C ILE A 47 24.79 7.24 -24.84
N ALA A 48 23.92 7.82 -24.02
CA ALA A 48 22.64 7.21 -23.65
C ALA A 48 21.71 6.95 -24.87
N ARG A 49 21.95 7.64 -25.98
CA ARG A 49 21.15 7.54 -27.22
C ARG A 49 21.62 6.44 -28.17
N ASP A 50 22.84 5.94 -27.97
CA ASP A 50 23.47 4.91 -28.80
C ASP A 50 23.41 3.58 -28.04
N GLU A 51 22.47 2.69 -28.42
CA GLU A 51 22.27 1.38 -27.77
C GLU A 51 23.56 0.53 -27.70
N GLU A 52 24.49 0.71 -28.64
CA GLU A 52 25.75 -0.03 -28.67
C GLU A 52 26.75 0.54 -27.66
N LYS A 53 26.79 1.87 -27.49
CA LYS A 53 27.58 2.53 -26.44
C LYS A 53 26.96 2.44 -25.06
N TRP A 54 25.64 2.38 -24.97
CA TRP A 54 24.87 2.16 -23.74
C TRP A 54 25.37 0.91 -23.00
N ASN A 55 25.60 -0.18 -23.73
CA ASN A 55 26.08 -1.45 -23.19
C ASN A 55 27.57 -1.45 -22.77
N SER A 56 28.35 -0.43 -23.13
CA SER A 56 29.79 -0.37 -22.86
C SER A 56 30.21 0.67 -21.82
N HIS A 57 29.29 1.51 -21.33
CA HIS A 57 29.58 2.55 -20.34
C HIS A 57 29.24 2.13 -18.91
N PRO A 58 29.95 2.66 -17.90
CA PRO A 58 29.69 2.35 -16.50
C PRO A 58 28.32 2.93 -16.11
N GLY A 59 27.33 2.06 -15.88
CA GLY A 59 25.94 2.43 -15.58
C GLY A 59 25.73 3.43 -14.44
N ASN A 60 26.75 3.66 -13.60
CA ASN A 60 26.76 4.71 -12.58
C ASN A 60 26.55 6.11 -13.14
N ILE A 61 27.04 6.38 -14.36
CA ILE A 61 27.01 7.74 -14.87
C ILE A 61 25.63 8.12 -15.40
N ILE A 62 24.99 7.21 -16.13
CA ILE A 62 23.60 7.38 -16.58
C ILE A 62 22.68 7.55 -15.37
N ARG A 63 22.86 6.74 -14.32
CA ARG A 63 22.10 6.87 -13.07
C ARG A 63 22.21 8.26 -12.46
N GLU A 64 23.40 8.85 -12.50
CA GLU A 64 23.64 10.20 -11.98
C GLU A 64 22.95 11.28 -12.82
N ALA A 65 22.98 11.15 -14.15
CA ALA A 65 22.24 12.05 -15.04
C ALA A 65 20.73 12.00 -14.79
N PHE A 66 20.16 10.79 -14.71
CA PHE A 66 18.76 10.57 -14.36
C PHE A 66 18.40 11.18 -13.01
N ARG A 67 19.24 10.97 -11.99
CA ARG A 67 19.06 11.57 -10.66
C ARG A 67 18.97 13.08 -10.79
N ILE A 68 19.98 13.72 -11.37
CA ILE A 68 20.06 15.19 -11.51
C ILE A 68 18.84 15.74 -12.24
N THR A 69 18.40 15.11 -13.33
CA THR A 69 17.21 15.55 -14.07
C THR A 69 15.94 15.46 -13.24
N LEU A 70 15.74 14.38 -12.49
CA LEU A 70 14.59 14.27 -11.57
C LEU A 70 14.65 15.33 -10.46
N GLU A 71 15.83 15.58 -9.89
CA GLU A 71 16.00 16.62 -8.86
C GLU A 71 15.62 18.00 -9.37
N GLU A 72 16.06 18.33 -10.59
CA GLU A 72 15.75 19.59 -11.23
C GLU A 72 14.25 19.75 -11.50
N ILE A 73 13.59 18.72 -12.01
CA ILE A 73 12.14 18.76 -12.26
C ILE A 73 11.36 18.96 -10.95
N TYR A 74 11.75 18.29 -9.87
CA TYR A 74 11.06 18.43 -8.60
C TYR A 74 11.25 19.83 -8.02
N GLU A 75 12.45 20.40 -8.17
CA GLU A 75 12.72 21.76 -7.73
C GLU A 75 11.96 22.80 -8.56
N LEU A 76 11.90 22.64 -9.88
CA LEU A 76 11.07 23.47 -10.75
C LEU A 76 9.58 23.35 -10.41
N ALA A 77 9.10 22.15 -10.07
CA ALA A 77 7.70 21.95 -9.64
C ALA A 77 7.40 22.64 -8.31
N ARG A 78 8.32 22.62 -7.33
CA ARG A 78 8.18 23.40 -6.09
C ARG A 78 8.09 24.90 -6.39
N GLN A 79 8.98 25.41 -7.24
CA GLN A 79 9.02 26.82 -7.61
C GLN A 79 7.75 27.23 -8.37
N ALA A 80 7.26 26.39 -9.28
CA ALA A 80 6.02 26.64 -10.01
C ALA A 80 4.80 26.70 -9.08
N ALA A 81 4.74 25.82 -8.06
CA ALA A 81 3.65 25.78 -7.09
C ALA A 81 3.76 26.83 -5.97
N ALA A 82 4.87 27.57 -5.89
CA ALA A 82 5.02 28.65 -4.92
C ALA A 82 4.01 29.78 -5.19
N VAL A 83 3.50 30.39 -4.13
CA VAL A 83 2.45 31.43 -4.20
C VAL A 83 2.88 32.64 -5.06
N ASP A 84 4.17 32.89 -5.17
CA ASP A 84 4.79 34.00 -5.88
C ASP A 84 5.30 33.63 -7.29
N SER A 85 5.00 32.43 -7.81
CA SER A 85 5.47 31.98 -9.13
C SER A 85 4.88 32.78 -10.31
N GLY A 86 3.77 33.47 -10.07
CA GLY A 86 3.04 34.23 -11.09
C GLY A 86 2.25 33.37 -12.08
N LEU A 87 2.23 32.04 -11.92
CA LEU A 87 1.45 31.13 -12.77
C LEU A 87 -0.03 31.18 -12.40
N THR A 88 -0.89 31.25 -13.40
CA THR A 88 -2.32 30.99 -13.23
C THR A 88 -2.56 29.51 -12.88
N PRO A 89 -3.71 29.16 -12.25
CA PRO A 89 -4.04 27.76 -11.97
C PRO A 89 -3.98 26.84 -13.19
N GLN A 90 -4.38 27.33 -14.37
CA GLN A 90 -4.35 26.56 -15.62
C GLN A 90 -2.93 26.37 -16.16
N GLU A 91 -2.07 27.39 -16.04
CA GLU A 91 -0.65 27.28 -16.40
C GLU A 91 0.07 26.31 -15.45
N LEU A 92 -0.18 26.40 -14.14
CA LEU A 92 0.37 25.48 -13.15
C LEU A 92 -0.07 24.04 -13.44
N HIS A 93 -1.36 23.82 -13.70
CA HIS A 93 -1.87 22.50 -14.07
C HIS A 93 -1.15 21.95 -15.31
N SER A 94 -1.02 22.77 -16.37
CA SER A 94 -0.34 22.39 -17.60
C SER A 94 1.14 22.09 -17.38
N PHE A 95 1.81 22.87 -16.53
CA PHE A 95 3.21 22.66 -16.15
C PHE A 95 3.37 21.31 -15.41
N LEU A 96 2.56 21.06 -14.38
CA LEU A 96 2.63 19.83 -13.59
C LEU A 96 2.30 18.59 -14.42
N LYS A 97 1.34 18.70 -15.34
CA LYS A 97 1.06 17.63 -16.31
C LYS A 97 2.30 17.30 -17.15
N ARG A 98 2.97 18.30 -17.71
CA ARG A 98 4.19 18.10 -18.52
C ARG A 98 5.33 17.48 -17.70
N ALA A 99 5.56 17.98 -16.49
CA ALA A 99 6.56 17.43 -15.58
C ALA A 99 6.28 15.96 -15.26
N SER A 100 5.02 15.62 -14.96
CA SER A 100 4.59 14.23 -14.72
C SER A 100 4.71 13.37 -15.98
N ASP A 101 4.32 13.88 -17.15
CA ASP A 101 4.47 13.18 -18.44
C ASP A 101 5.93 12.86 -18.74
N PHE A 102 6.83 13.80 -18.49
CA PHE A 102 8.26 13.59 -18.68
C PHE A 102 8.84 12.60 -17.67
N GLU A 103 8.52 12.74 -16.37
CA GLU A 103 8.94 11.78 -15.35
C GLU A 103 8.52 10.35 -15.74
N ASN A 104 7.29 10.15 -16.19
CA ASN A 104 6.83 8.83 -16.61
C ASN A 104 7.61 8.27 -17.79
N LYS A 105 7.84 9.07 -18.83
CA LYS A 105 8.64 8.66 -20.00
C LYS A 105 10.06 8.28 -19.59
N LEU A 106 10.66 9.09 -18.71
CA LEU A 106 12.01 8.85 -18.20
C LEU A 106 12.07 7.49 -17.48
N LEU A 107 11.10 7.23 -16.60
CA LEU A 107 10.98 5.98 -15.85
C LEU A 107 10.73 4.76 -16.77
N ASP A 108 9.87 4.89 -17.77
CA ASP A 108 9.59 3.83 -18.75
C ASP A 108 10.85 3.41 -19.51
N CYS A 109 11.66 4.37 -19.98
CA CYS A 109 12.92 4.09 -20.66
C CYS A 109 13.89 3.28 -19.78
N THR A 110 13.86 3.48 -18.47
CA THR A 110 14.76 2.78 -17.53
C THR A 110 14.28 1.40 -17.14
N TYR A 111 12.97 1.16 -17.02
CA TYR A 111 12.44 -0.18 -16.75
C TYR A 111 12.64 -1.14 -17.93
N THR A 112 12.83 -0.64 -19.15
CA THR A 112 13.13 -1.51 -20.31
C THR A 112 14.57 -2.02 -20.35
N VAL A 113 15.49 -1.42 -19.58
CA VAL A 113 16.93 -1.70 -19.71
C VAL A 113 17.41 -2.77 -18.74
N ASP A 114 17.10 -2.62 -17.44
CA ASP A 114 17.59 -3.52 -16.39
C ASP A 114 16.77 -3.32 -15.10
N ASP A 115 16.25 -4.40 -14.52
CA ASP A 115 15.55 -4.39 -13.22
C ASP A 115 16.45 -3.86 -12.09
N ASP A 116 17.78 -3.98 -12.23
CA ASP A 116 18.75 -3.52 -11.23
C ASP A 116 19.09 -2.03 -11.33
N PHE A 117 18.67 -1.33 -12.40
CA PHE A 117 18.94 0.11 -12.57
C PHE A 117 18.47 0.93 -11.36
N TRP A 118 17.29 0.59 -10.82
CA TRP A 118 16.61 1.34 -9.76
C TRP A 118 17.13 1.09 -8.36
N SER A 119 17.91 0.03 -8.15
CA SER A 119 18.47 -0.25 -6.84
C SER A 119 19.49 0.78 -6.37
N PHE A 120 19.89 1.73 -7.24
CA PHE A 120 20.99 2.67 -6.99
C PHE A 120 20.63 4.16 -7.10
N THR A 121 19.45 4.52 -7.62
CA THR A 121 19.02 5.93 -7.61
C THR A 121 18.31 6.17 -6.27
N SER A 122 18.79 7.09 -5.42
CA SER A 122 18.07 7.44 -4.19
C SER A 122 16.78 8.22 -4.52
N PRO A 123 15.67 8.02 -3.80
CA PRO A 123 14.46 8.80 -3.99
C PRO A 123 14.74 10.27 -3.63
N TYR A 124 14.47 11.20 -4.54
CA TYR A 124 14.66 12.62 -4.23
C TYR A 124 13.37 13.27 -3.73
N CYS A 125 13.45 13.91 -2.57
CA CYS A 125 12.40 14.79 -2.07
C CYS A 125 12.97 15.96 -1.22
N GLY A 126 14.30 16.10 -1.15
CA GLY A 126 14.98 17.01 -0.23
C GLY A 126 15.00 16.56 1.24
N ASN A 127 14.10 15.64 1.64
CA ASN A 127 14.00 15.08 2.98
C ASN A 127 13.91 13.54 2.92
N LEU A 128 14.92 12.90 2.36
CA LEU A 128 14.98 11.44 2.31
C LEU A 128 15.44 10.89 3.66
N VAL A 129 14.70 9.93 4.18
CA VAL A 129 15.08 9.12 5.35
C VAL A 129 15.48 7.76 4.83
N GLU A 130 16.79 7.53 4.75
CA GLU A 130 17.32 6.22 4.41
C GLU A 130 17.45 5.36 5.66
N ASP A 131 17.04 4.11 5.51
CA ASP A 131 17.38 3.08 6.45
C ASP A 131 18.87 2.70 6.32
N THR A 132 19.73 3.45 7.02
CA THR A 132 21.19 3.29 6.92
C THR A 132 21.70 1.93 7.39
N GLU A 133 20.93 1.21 8.22
CA GLU A 133 21.28 -0.14 8.67
C GLU A 133 21.27 -1.14 7.49
N TYR A 134 20.44 -0.85 6.47
CA TYR A 134 20.32 -1.66 5.25
C TYR A 134 21.00 -1.03 4.02
N GLY A 135 21.53 0.18 4.12
CA GLY A 135 22.22 0.88 3.01
C GLY A 135 23.47 0.15 2.48
N LEU A 136 24.18 -0.59 3.34
CA LEU A 136 25.25 -1.52 2.94
C LEU A 136 24.77 -2.97 2.82
N SER A 137 23.50 -3.24 3.14
CA SER A 137 22.96 -4.59 3.16
C SER A 137 22.57 -5.13 1.81
N SER A 138 22.60 -4.37 0.71
CA SER A 138 22.56 -4.98 -0.62
C SER A 138 23.74 -5.93 -0.79
N PHE A 139 24.92 -5.56 -0.27
CA PHE A 139 26.10 -6.42 -0.21
C PHE A 139 25.95 -7.52 0.84
N TYR A 140 25.39 -7.24 2.02
CA TYR A 140 25.21 -8.26 3.06
C TYR A 140 24.08 -9.27 2.78
N ALA A 141 23.01 -8.87 2.11
CA ALA A 141 21.96 -9.75 1.60
C ALA A 141 22.50 -10.63 0.46
N LEU A 142 23.39 -10.09 -0.40
CA LEU A 142 24.16 -10.90 -1.36
C LEU A 142 25.06 -11.93 -0.66
N LEU A 143 25.56 -11.60 0.53
CA LEU A 143 26.34 -12.49 1.38
C LEU A 143 25.49 -13.35 2.35
N GLY A 144 24.16 -13.27 2.26
CA GLY A 144 23.25 -14.04 3.12
C GLY A 144 23.32 -13.70 4.63
N LYS A 145 23.81 -12.52 5.01
CA LYS A 145 23.81 -12.12 6.43
C LYS A 145 22.41 -11.66 6.83
N THR A 146 21.88 -12.33 7.84
CA THR A 146 20.62 -12.00 8.51
C THR A 146 20.75 -10.67 9.26
N PRO A 147 19.63 -10.00 9.55
CA PRO A 147 19.61 -8.85 10.47
C PRO A 147 20.32 -9.19 11.78
N SER A 148 20.89 -8.19 12.45
CA SER A 148 21.54 -8.39 13.75
C SER A 148 20.57 -9.07 14.74
N PRO A 149 21.07 -10.01 15.59
CA PRO A 149 20.28 -10.59 16.66
C PRO A 149 19.64 -9.53 17.54
N PHE A 150 18.49 -9.84 18.12
CA PHE A 150 17.79 -8.99 19.06
C PHE A 150 18.68 -8.64 20.25
N ASP A 151 18.76 -7.34 20.58
CA ASP A 151 19.42 -6.84 21.78
C ASP A 151 18.37 -6.52 22.86
N PRO A 152 18.34 -7.25 23.98
CA PRO A 152 17.45 -6.94 25.10
C PRO A 152 17.65 -5.54 25.69
N ALA A 153 18.87 -4.99 25.63
CA ALA A 153 19.16 -3.65 26.13
C ALA A 153 18.55 -2.54 25.24
N SER A 154 18.18 -2.87 24.01
CA SER A 154 17.49 -1.94 23.10
C SER A 154 16.05 -1.66 23.53
N LYS A 155 15.43 -2.48 24.40
CA LYS A 155 14.05 -2.27 24.84
C LYS A 155 13.90 -0.95 25.61
N PRO A 156 13.00 -0.04 25.19
CA PRO A 156 12.76 1.20 25.95
C PRO A 156 11.99 0.96 27.26
N SER A 157 11.30 -0.17 27.41
CA SER A 157 10.44 -0.45 28.56
C SER A 157 10.26 -1.95 28.79
N PRO A 158 9.98 -2.39 30.04
CA PRO A 158 9.59 -3.77 30.31
C PRO A 158 8.27 -4.17 29.65
N TYR A 159 7.44 -3.19 29.28
CA TYR A 159 6.16 -3.40 28.58
C TYR A 159 6.30 -3.48 27.05
N THR A 160 7.51 -3.29 26.52
CA THR A 160 7.76 -3.44 25.10
C THR A 160 7.46 -4.87 24.65
N SER A 161 6.65 -5.01 23.59
CA SER A 161 6.31 -6.30 23.01
C SER A 161 7.56 -7.12 22.68
N THR A 162 7.54 -8.42 22.94
CA THR A 162 8.65 -9.32 22.58
C THR A 162 8.76 -9.56 21.06
N LEU A 163 7.78 -9.06 20.29
CA LEU A 163 7.75 -9.05 18.82
C LEU A 163 8.15 -7.70 18.24
N ALA A 164 8.60 -6.75 19.06
CA ALA A 164 9.15 -5.48 18.64
C ALA A 164 10.67 -5.50 18.71
N ARG A 165 11.32 -4.92 17.69
CA ARG A 165 12.77 -4.69 17.67
C ARG A 165 13.06 -3.21 17.55
N PHE A 166 13.93 -2.70 18.41
CA PHE A 166 14.36 -1.30 18.42
C PHE A 166 15.76 -1.14 17.87
N ARG A 167 16.02 0.06 17.36
CA ARG A 167 17.35 0.45 16.88
C ARG A 167 18.06 1.33 17.89
N GLU A 168 19.38 1.37 17.78
CA GLU A 168 20.25 2.20 18.64
C GLU A 168 19.95 3.70 18.47
N ASN A 169 19.73 4.15 17.22
CA ASN A 169 19.58 5.58 16.87
C ASN A 169 18.13 6.08 16.91
N ARG A 170 17.27 5.53 17.77
CA ARG A 170 15.89 5.99 17.89
C ARG A 170 15.78 7.36 18.58
N PRO A 171 14.73 8.13 18.32
CA PRO A 171 14.43 9.35 19.07
C PRO A 171 14.29 9.07 20.58
N VAL A 172 14.78 9.98 21.41
CA VAL A 172 14.58 9.93 22.87
C VAL A 172 13.10 10.15 23.18
N ILE A 173 12.54 9.32 24.07
CA ILE A 173 11.14 9.40 24.51
C ILE A 173 11.12 10.18 25.84
N PRO A 174 10.59 11.42 25.89
CA PRO A 174 10.58 12.21 27.11
C PRO A 174 9.68 11.61 28.20
N ASP A 175 10.02 11.84 29.47
CA ASP A 175 9.18 11.42 30.60
C ASP A 175 7.80 12.09 30.63
N SER A 176 7.65 13.24 29.97
CA SER A 176 6.38 13.96 29.82
C SER A 176 5.48 13.44 28.70
N THR A 177 5.87 12.37 28.00
CA THR A 177 5.08 11.78 26.90
C THR A 177 3.76 11.23 27.44
N PRO A 178 2.60 11.63 26.87
CA PRO A 178 1.29 11.06 27.20
C PRO A 178 1.28 9.54 27.06
N ASP A 179 0.48 8.86 27.88
CA ASP A 179 0.51 7.38 27.97
C ASP A 179 0.17 6.67 26.66
N THR A 180 -0.82 7.18 25.92
CA THR A 180 -1.23 6.67 24.61
C THR A 180 -0.11 6.77 23.58
N LEU A 181 0.51 7.95 23.48
CA LEU A 181 1.67 8.14 22.63
C LEU A 181 2.87 7.31 23.09
N ARG A 182 3.11 7.21 24.39
CA ARG A 182 4.20 6.39 24.95
C ARG A 182 4.00 4.92 24.59
N ALA A 183 2.78 4.42 24.64
CA ALA A 183 2.46 3.06 24.24
C ALA A 183 2.88 2.78 22.79
N LEU A 184 2.60 3.73 21.88
CA LEU A 184 3.08 3.65 20.50
C LEU A 184 4.61 3.70 20.42
N LEU A 185 5.25 4.72 20.99
CA LEU A 185 6.68 4.99 20.84
C LEU A 185 7.57 3.87 21.42
N GLU A 186 7.11 3.22 22.48
CA GLU A 186 7.82 2.12 23.14
C GLU A 186 7.34 0.73 22.67
N ALA A 187 6.50 0.68 21.63
CA ALA A 187 5.86 -0.54 21.11
C ALA A 187 5.25 -1.41 22.22
N ARG A 188 4.54 -0.76 23.15
CA ARG A 188 3.79 -1.42 24.22
C ARG A 188 2.50 -1.98 23.64
N CYS A 189 2.56 -3.18 23.07
CA CYS A 189 1.39 -3.83 22.51
C CYS A 189 1.30 -5.32 22.85
N GLU A 190 0.05 -5.76 23.00
CA GLU A 190 -0.31 -7.17 22.92
C GLU A 190 -0.48 -7.54 21.45
N VAL A 191 -0.05 -8.75 21.09
CA VAL A 191 -0.09 -9.20 19.71
C VAL A 191 -0.86 -10.51 19.61
N ASP A 192 -1.93 -10.48 18.84
CA ASP A 192 -2.68 -11.67 18.48
C ASP A 192 -2.64 -11.89 16.98
N ALA A 193 -2.81 -13.15 16.55
CA ALA A 193 -2.99 -13.44 15.14
C ALA A 193 -3.89 -14.65 14.91
N ILE A 194 -4.71 -14.55 13.87
CA ILE A 194 -5.59 -15.60 13.40
C ILE A 194 -5.21 -16.02 11.99
N ARG A 195 -5.51 -17.27 11.63
CA ARG A 195 -5.35 -17.76 10.27
C ARG A 195 -6.43 -17.15 9.38
N ILE A 196 -6.07 -16.77 8.17
CA ILE A 196 -6.99 -16.26 7.16
C ILE A 196 -6.81 -17.02 5.84
N ASP A 197 -7.75 -16.84 4.92
CA ASP A 197 -7.61 -17.28 3.53
C ASP A 197 -6.50 -16.47 2.82
N ALA A 198 -6.10 -16.88 1.60
CA ALA A 198 -5.05 -16.16 0.87
C ALA A 198 -5.49 -14.72 0.62
N PRO A 199 -4.83 -13.72 1.24
CA PRO A 199 -5.35 -12.36 1.29
C PRO A 199 -5.30 -11.66 -0.06
N THR A 200 -6.34 -10.90 -0.37
CA THR A 200 -6.38 -10.05 -1.56
C THR A 200 -6.65 -8.59 -1.25
N ALA A 201 -7.50 -8.30 -0.27
CA ALA A 201 -7.72 -6.96 0.25
C ALA A 201 -8.25 -6.99 1.68
N MET A 202 -8.18 -5.82 2.31
CA MET A 202 -8.70 -5.55 3.64
C MET A 202 -9.34 -4.16 3.63
N ALA A 203 -10.45 -4.01 4.35
CA ALA A 203 -11.09 -2.73 4.60
C ALA A 203 -11.38 -2.60 6.09
N CYS A 204 -11.16 -1.42 6.66
CA CYS A 204 -11.43 -1.12 8.05
C CYS A 204 -12.28 0.14 8.14
N SER A 205 -13.20 0.15 9.08
CA SER A 205 -14.06 1.27 9.42
C SER A 205 -14.00 1.53 10.93
N GLU A 206 -14.95 2.29 11.49
CA GLU A 206 -15.03 2.52 12.94
C GLU A 206 -15.57 1.30 13.69
N PHE A 207 -16.42 0.49 13.04
CA PHE A 207 -17.11 -0.62 13.67
C PHE A 207 -16.70 -1.99 13.16
N ALA A 208 -16.09 -2.06 11.98
CA ALA A 208 -15.82 -3.34 11.34
C ALA A 208 -14.46 -3.43 10.64
N LEU A 209 -13.98 -4.67 10.54
CA LEU A 209 -12.83 -5.05 9.73
C LEU A 209 -13.23 -6.17 8.78
N ALA A 210 -13.19 -5.91 7.46
CA ALA A 210 -13.49 -6.89 6.42
C ALA A 210 -12.21 -7.45 5.81
N LEU A 211 -12.14 -8.79 5.74
CA LEU A 211 -11.09 -9.51 5.04
C LEU A 211 -11.63 -10.23 3.82
N VAL A 212 -11.03 -9.97 2.67
CA VAL A 212 -11.33 -10.71 1.44
C VAL A 212 -10.11 -11.49 0.96
N GLY A 213 -10.37 -12.64 0.35
CA GLY A 213 -9.31 -13.54 -0.07
C GLY A 213 -9.78 -14.66 -0.98
N GLY A 214 -8.83 -15.52 -1.32
CA GLY A 214 -9.00 -16.72 -2.11
C GLY A 214 -8.74 -18.00 -1.31
N ARG A 215 -9.48 -19.08 -1.61
CA ARG A 215 -9.25 -20.43 -1.06
C ARG A 215 -9.29 -21.48 -2.17
N GLY A 216 -9.07 -22.73 -1.83
CA GLY A 216 -9.17 -23.88 -2.73
C GLY A 216 -7.93 -24.04 -3.59
N TYR A 217 -8.06 -24.81 -4.66
CA TYR A 217 -6.94 -25.04 -5.57
C TYR A 217 -6.47 -23.73 -6.20
N ASN A 218 -5.19 -23.41 -6.04
CA ASN A 218 -4.57 -22.15 -6.47
C ASN A 218 -5.29 -20.88 -5.98
N ASN A 219 -5.96 -20.94 -4.82
CA ASN A 219 -6.66 -19.80 -4.22
C ASN A 219 -7.74 -19.17 -5.12
N ARG A 220 -8.35 -19.95 -6.02
CA ARG A 220 -9.33 -19.44 -7.01
C ARG A 220 -10.76 -19.32 -6.47
N GLU A 221 -11.06 -19.86 -5.29
CA GLU A 221 -12.37 -19.71 -4.68
C GLU A 221 -12.49 -18.37 -3.96
N SER A 222 -13.35 -17.49 -4.46
CA SER A 222 -13.73 -16.24 -3.78
C SER A 222 -14.21 -16.48 -2.35
N ARG A 223 -13.66 -15.75 -1.39
CA ARG A 223 -14.10 -15.74 0.01
C ARG A 223 -14.22 -14.31 0.52
N LEU A 224 -15.31 -14.03 1.21
CA LEU A 224 -15.36 -12.96 2.21
C LEU A 224 -15.14 -13.66 3.54
N GLY A 225 -13.87 -13.63 3.96
CA GLY A 225 -13.33 -14.52 4.98
C GLY A 225 -14.03 -14.30 6.30
N VAL A 226 -13.94 -13.07 6.84
CA VAL A 226 -14.57 -12.70 8.10
C VAL A 226 -14.78 -11.17 8.14
N LEU A 227 -15.89 -10.76 8.75
CA LEU A 227 -16.12 -9.39 9.22
C LEU A 227 -16.01 -9.38 10.74
N TYR A 228 -15.07 -8.64 11.32
CA TYR A 228 -14.90 -8.56 12.78
C TYR A 228 -15.57 -7.33 13.35
N ASN A 229 -16.18 -7.47 14.52
CA ASN A 229 -16.55 -6.32 15.35
C ASN A 229 -15.29 -5.82 16.06
N ILE A 230 -14.92 -4.55 15.85
CA ILE A 230 -13.75 -3.96 16.51
C ILE A 230 -14.10 -3.19 17.79
N GLU A 231 -15.39 -2.96 18.09
CA GLU A 231 -15.81 -2.32 19.35
C GLU A 231 -15.62 -3.24 20.57
N GLU A 232 -15.77 -4.55 20.37
CA GLU A 232 -15.68 -5.53 21.44
C GLU A 232 -14.21 -5.85 21.74
N ARG A 233 -13.71 -5.31 22.86
CA ARG A 233 -12.31 -5.39 23.33
C ARG A 233 -11.84 -6.81 23.75
N GLY A 234 -12.50 -7.85 23.28
CA GLY A 234 -12.20 -9.25 23.61
C GLY A 234 -11.14 -9.91 22.72
N GLU A 235 -10.94 -11.21 22.95
CA GLU A 235 -10.30 -12.12 22.00
C GLU A 235 -11.00 -12.04 20.62
N TRP A 236 -10.44 -12.64 19.56
CA TRP A 236 -11.01 -12.72 18.20
C TRP A 236 -12.41 -13.38 18.08
N ALA A 237 -13.16 -13.45 19.18
CA ALA A 237 -14.39 -14.20 19.38
C ALA A 237 -15.61 -13.62 18.66
N TYR A 238 -15.62 -12.33 18.30
CA TYR A 238 -16.81 -11.67 17.75
C TYR A 238 -16.68 -11.41 16.25
N THR A 239 -16.99 -12.45 15.48
CA THR A 239 -17.29 -12.30 14.05
C THR A 239 -18.70 -11.74 13.89
N LEU A 240 -18.81 -10.64 13.15
CA LEU A 240 -20.08 -10.10 12.65
C LEU A 240 -20.68 -10.99 11.55
N GLY A 241 -19.89 -11.91 11.01
CA GLY A 241 -20.32 -12.92 10.04
C GLY A 241 -19.25 -13.23 9.00
N TYR A 242 -19.54 -14.21 8.17
CA TYR A 242 -18.70 -14.56 7.03
C TYR A 242 -19.56 -14.90 5.80
N MET A 243 -18.95 -14.96 4.62
CA MET A 243 -19.62 -15.44 3.41
C MET A 243 -18.68 -16.34 2.61
N ARG A 244 -18.91 -17.65 2.71
CA ARG A 244 -18.05 -18.67 2.08
C ARG A 244 -18.14 -18.65 0.56
N THR A 245 -19.30 -18.31 0.03
CA THR A 245 -19.57 -18.29 -1.41
C THR A 245 -20.28 -16.98 -1.73
N PRO A 246 -19.54 -15.86 -1.86
CA PRO A 246 -20.16 -14.57 -2.14
C PRO A 246 -20.87 -14.54 -3.50
N GLY A 247 -20.68 -15.54 -4.37
CA GLY A 247 -21.32 -15.61 -5.68
C GLY A 247 -20.60 -14.81 -6.77
N LEU A 248 -19.40 -14.31 -6.47
CA LEU A 248 -18.49 -13.66 -7.44
C LEU A 248 -17.94 -14.66 -8.46
N GLY A 249 -17.58 -14.18 -9.65
CA GLY A 249 -17.06 -15.00 -10.74
C GLY A 249 -15.56 -15.27 -10.60
N ASP A 250 -14.86 -14.35 -9.92
CA ASP A 250 -13.43 -14.41 -9.66
C ASP A 250 -13.15 -14.03 -8.19
N VAL A 251 -11.88 -14.10 -7.77
CA VAL A 251 -11.45 -13.74 -6.42
C VAL A 251 -11.62 -12.22 -6.23
N PRO A 252 -12.30 -11.76 -5.16
CA PRO A 252 -12.44 -10.34 -4.89
C PRO A 252 -11.06 -9.70 -4.70
N SER A 253 -10.84 -8.51 -5.25
CA SER A 253 -9.58 -7.78 -5.18
C SER A 253 -9.67 -6.44 -4.44
N THR A 254 -10.88 -6.05 -4.01
CA THR A 254 -11.11 -4.81 -3.28
C THR A 254 -12.34 -4.97 -2.38
N ALA A 255 -12.34 -4.25 -1.27
CA ALA A 255 -13.44 -4.18 -0.34
C ALA A 255 -13.58 -2.75 0.21
N VAL A 256 -14.79 -2.34 0.55
CA VAL A 256 -15.09 -1.10 1.30
C VAL A 256 -16.25 -1.36 2.28
N LEU A 257 -16.27 -0.60 3.38
CA LEU A 257 -17.25 -0.73 4.47
C LEU A 257 -18.10 0.53 4.56
N ASP A 258 -19.42 0.35 4.62
CA ASP A 258 -20.40 1.39 4.89
C ASP A 258 -21.00 1.16 6.28
N ASP A 259 -20.47 1.86 7.27
CA ASP A 259 -20.91 1.77 8.66
C ASP A 259 -22.35 2.25 8.85
N ALA A 260 -22.79 3.26 8.10
CA ALA A 260 -24.11 3.85 8.25
C ALA A 260 -25.23 2.86 7.85
N ARG A 261 -24.97 2.05 6.82
CA ARG A 261 -25.89 1.00 6.34
C ARG A 261 -25.52 -0.39 6.83
N ARG A 262 -24.38 -0.52 7.52
CA ARG A 262 -23.77 -1.77 7.94
C ARG A 262 -23.61 -2.76 6.78
N LEU A 263 -23.06 -2.25 5.67
CA LEU A 263 -22.82 -2.99 4.44
C LEU A 263 -21.33 -3.15 4.15
N VAL A 264 -20.89 -4.35 3.81
CA VAL A 264 -19.58 -4.60 3.24
C VAL A 264 -19.72 -4.82 1.74
N PHE A 265 -19.03 -4.02 0.94
CA PHE A 265 -18.95 -4.18 -0.51
C PHE A 265 -17.65 -4.88 -0.86
N ILE A 266 -17.73 -5.88 -1.73
CA ILE A 266 -16.57 -6.59 -2.28
C ILE A 266 -16.72 -6.68 -3.79
N ALA A 267 -15.61 -6.65 -4.50
CA ALA A 267 -15.63 -6.72 -5.95
C ALA A 267 -14.55 -7.62 -6.52
N ASP A 268 -14.95 -8.40 -7.53
CA ASP A 268 -14.03 -9.05 -8.46
C ASP A 268 -13.87 -8.18 -9.73
N SER A 269 -13.24 -8.70 -10.79
CA SER A 269 -13.05 -7.97 -12.05
C SER A 269 -14.34 -7.55 -12.77
N SER A 270 -15.47 -8.21 -12.50
CA SER A 270 -16.71 -8.11 -13.28
C SER A 270 -17.94 -7.60 -12.52
N ARG A 271 -17.95 -7.75 -11.19
CA ARG A 271 -19.11 -7.50 -10.35
C ARG A 271 -18.71 -6.92 -9.00
N ILE A 272 -19.69 -6.25 -8.40
CA ILE A 272 -19.64 -5.81 -7.00
C ILE A 272 -20.81 -6.46 -6.28
N LYS A 273 -20.57 -6.88 -5.05
CA LYS A 273 -21.60 -7.43 -4.18
C LYS A 273 -21.54 -6.80 -2.80
N SER A 274 -22.70 -6.64 -2.18
CA SER A 274 -22.77 -6.17 -0.80
C SER A 274 -23.46 -7.16 0.12
N PHE A 275 -23.04 -7.13 1.38
CA PHE A 275 -23.57 -7.97 2.43
C PHE A 275 -23.81 -7.14 3.69
N GLN A 276 -24.96 -7.36 4.33
CA GLN A 276 -25.35 -6.69 5.57
C GLN A 276 -25.01 -7.55 6.78
N TRP A 277 -24.48 -6.92 7.84
CA TRP A 277 -23.95 -7.63 9.02
C TRP A 277 -24.73 -7.44 10.32
N ASP A 278 -25.84 -6.69 10.30
CA ASP A 278 -26.70 -6.48 11.47
C ASP A 278 -28.04 -7.23 11.41
N GLY A 279 -28.08 -8.31 10.64
CA GLY A 279 -29.22 -9.23 10.68
C GLY A 279 -29.42 -9.75 12.12
N ASN A 280 -30.66 -9.82 12.59
CA ASN A 280 -31.03 -10.49 13.85
C ASN A 280 -30.55 -11.96 13.81
N VAL A 281 -29.33 -12.20 14.26
CA VAL A 281 -28.76 -13.55 14.29
C VAL A 281 -28.82 -14.05 15.72
N THR A 282 -29.79 -14.91 15.97
CA THR A 282 -30.04 -15.54 17.26
C THR A 282 -29.24 -16.84 17.44
N ASP A 283 -28.44 -17.23 16.45
CA ASP A 283 -27.72 -18.51 16.44
C ASP A 283 -26.23 -18.28 16.17
N HIS A 284 -25.41 -18.57 17.18
CA HIS A 284 -23.98 -18.24 17.20
C HIS A 284 -23.13 -19.11 16.28
N ASP A 285 -23.68 -20.21 15.74
CA ASP A 285 -22.83 -21.21 15.11
C ASP A 285 -22.40 -20.86 13.68
N LEU A 286 -23.19 -20.11 12.89
CA LEU A 286 -22.81 -19.72 11.52
C LEU A 286 -23.61 -18.47 11.05
N ILE A 287 -23.12 -17.27 11.35
CA ILE A 287 -23.76 -16.02 10.88
C ILE A 287 -23.42 -15.78 9.40
N ASP A 288 -24.25 -16.31 8.50
CA ASP A 288 -24.17 -15.95 7.08
C ASP A 288 -24.65 -14.51 6.89
N LEU A 289 -23.78 -13.66 6.33
CA LEU A 289 -24.12 -12.27 6.04
C LEU A 289 -25.28 -12.20 5.02
N LEU A 290 -26.20 -11.24 5.18
CA LEU A 290 -27.35 -11.11 4.28
C LEU A 290 -26.91 -10.46 2.95
N PRO A 291 -26.99 -11.14 1.79
CA PRO A 291 -26.70 -10.49 0.51
C PRO A 291 -27.72 -9.40 0.21
N VAL A 292 -27.27 -8.19 -0.10
CA VAL A 292 -28.15 -7.04 -0.35
C VAL A 292 -28.15 -6.62 -1.81
N HIS A 293 -26.98 -6.33 -2.39
CA HIS A 293 -26.86 -5.88 -3.78
C HIS A 293 -25.94 -6.78 -4.61
N THR A 294 -26.23 -6.86 -5.91
CA THR A 294 -25.30 -7.26 -6.96
C THR A 294 -25.28 -6.17 -8.02
N MET A 295 -24.10 -5.64 -8.34
CA MET A 295 -23.90 -4.55 -9.28
C MET A 295 -22.97 -4.99 -10.41
N ASN A 296 -23.30 -4.57 -11.64
CA ASN A 296 -22.57 -4.95 -12.84
C ASN A 296 -21.43 -3.97 -13.13
N SER A 297 -20.18 -4.42 -13.12
CA SER A 297 -19.06 -3.57 -13.53
C SER A 297 -18.56 -3.86 -14.95
N GLY A 298 -19.26 -4.69 -15.73
CA GLY A 298 -18.97 -4.89 -17.16
C GLY A 298 -17.62 -5.55 -17.48
N GLY A 299 -16.99 -6.23 -16.51
CA GLY A 299 -15.63 -6.77 -16.66
C GLY A 299 -14.51 -5.75 -16.36
N ASP A 300 -14.88 -4.56 -15.92
CA ASP A 300 -13.95 -3.50 -15.61
C ASP A 300 -13.51 -3.53 -14.14
N GLY A 301 -12.29 -4.04 -13.91
CA GLY A 301 -11.62 -4.06 -12.62
C GLY A 301 -11.20 -2.67 -12.11
N GLY A 302 -10.94 -2.57 -10.81
CA GLY A 302 -10.35 -1.41 -10.16
C GLY A 302 -10.86 -1.22 -8.73
N PRO A 303 -10.37 -0.20 -8.00
CA PRO A 303 -10.67 -0.03 -6.59
C PRO A 303 -12.10 0.52 -6.37
N LEU A 304 -12.66 0.20 -5.20
CA LEU A 304 -13.92 0.75 -4.72
C LEU A 304 -13.70 1.96 -3.81
N ALA A 305 -14.68 2.86 -3.75
CA ALA A 305 -14.76 3.93 -2.77
C ALA A 305 -16.21 4.25 -2.44
N LEU A 306 -16.45 4.79 -1.25
CA LEU A 306 -17.75 5.29 -0.82
C LEU A 306 -17.69 6.81 -0.67
N LEU A 307 -18.70 7.52 -1.17
CA LEU A 307 -18.86 8.96 -1.01
C LEU A 307 -20.18 9.28 -0.32
N HIS A 308 -20.26 10.50 0.23
CA HIS A 308 -21.45 11.04 0.89
C HIS A 308 -22.01 10.12 1.99
N GLY A 309 -21.14 9.63 2.88
CA GLY A 309 -21.54 8.72 3.96
C GLY A 309 -22.12 7.41 3.43
N GLY A 310 -21.53 6.86 2.37
CA GLY A 310 -21.93 5.60 1.76
C GLY A 310 -23.10 5.67 0.78
N ALA A 311 -23.72 6.85 0.59
CA ALA A 311 -24.85 6.98 -0.35
C ALA A 311 -24.45 6.73 -1.81
N LYS A 312 -23.18 6.98 -2.17
CA LYS A 312 -22.65 6.66 -3.49
C LYS A 312 -21.51 5.67 -3.39
N LEU A 313 -21.61 4.57 -4.14
CA LEU A 313 -20.51 3.65 -4.38
C LEU A 313 -19.85 3.99 -5.71
N LEU A 314 -18.54 4.11 -5.69
CA LEU A 314 -17.71 4.36 -6.86
C LEU A 314 -16.87 3.13 -7.20
N ARG A 315 -16.64 2.95 -8.50
CA ARG A 315 -15.64 2.03 -9.03
C ARG A 315 -14.92 2.68 -10.20
N ALA A 316 -13.62 2.95 -10.02
CA ALA A 316 -12.79 3.43 -11.11
C ALA A 316 -12.28 2.26 -11.94
N SER A 317 -12.26 2.43 -13.25
CA SER A 317 -11.73 1.44 -14.18
C SER A 317 -11.00 2.08 -15.35
N LYS A 318 -10.67 1.30 -16.39
CA LYS A 318 -10.00 1.80 -17.59
C LYS A 318 -10.89 2.82 -18.31
N GLY A 319 -10.48 4.08 -18.31
CA GLY A 319 -11.17 5.17 -19.03
C GLY A 319 -12.57 5.54 -18.53
N LYS A 320 -13.04 5.02 -17.38
CA LYS A 320 -14.36 5.38 -16.84
C LYS A 320 -14.44 5.25 -15.33
N LEU A 321 -15.36 6.01 -14.74
CA LEU A 321 -15.77 5.96 -13.34
C LEU A 321 -17.25 5.59 -13.29
N MET A 322 -17.56 4.46 -12.66
CA MET A 322 -18.92 3.98 -12.49
C MET A 322 -19.43 4.36 -11.10
N VAL A 323 -20.68 4.82 -11.03
CA VAL A 323 -21.32 5.34 -9.82
C VAL A 323 -22.66 4.64 -9.63
N TRP A 324 -22.88 4.11 -8.43
CA TRP A 324 -24.18 3.59 -7.99
C TRP A 324 -24.69 4.42 -6.83
N ASP A 325 -25.95 4.83 -6.90
CA ASP A 325 -26.71 5.29 -5.74
C ASP A 325 -27.16 4.06 -4.94
N VAL A 326 -26.59 3.90 -3.75
CA VAL A 326 -26.75 2.70 -2.93
C VAL A 326 -28.18 2.54 -2.45
N ASP A 327 -28.85 3.64 -2.10
CA ASP A 327 -30.19 3.61 -1.52
C ASP A 327 -31.28 3.27 -2.56
N SER A 328 -31.04 3.61 -3.83
CA SER A 328 -31.95 3.28 -4.94
C SER A 328 -31.57 2.00 -5.69
N ALA A 329 -30.40 1.42 -5.41
CA ALA A 329 -29.96 0.18 -6.04
C ALA A 329 -30.91 -0.99 -5.72
N PRO A 330 -31.30 -1.81 -6.71
CA PRO A 330 -32.13 -2.99 -6.46
C PRO A 330 -31.50 -3.94 -5.45
N THR A 331 -32.35 -4.57 -4.62
CA THR A 331 -31.90 -5.50 -3.59
C THR A 331 -32.34 -6.95 -3.85
N HIS A 332 -31.63 -7.90 -3.24
CA HIS A 332 -32.02 -9.31 -3.14
C HIS A 332 -33.25 -9.55 -2.22
N GLY A 333 -33.90 -8.48 -1.75
CA GLY A 333 -35.03 -8.51 -0.83
C GLY A 333 -34.64 -8.95 0.58
N LYS A 334 -35.61 -9.00 1.49
CA LYS A 334 -35.39 -9.30 2.92
C LYS A 334 -34.77 -10.67 3.20
N THR A 335 -34.85 -11.60 2.25
CA THR A 335 -34.30 -12.96 2.40
C THR A 335 -32.95 -13.15 1.71
N GLY A 336 -32.46 -12.15 0.96
CA GLY A 336 -31.22 -12.28 0.20
C GLY A 336 -31.28 -13.26 -0.98
N LYS A 337 -32.48 -13.63 -1.45
CA LYS A 337 -32.68 -14.71 -2.47
C LYS A 337 -33.21 -14.22 -3.81
N LYS A 338 -33.74 -13.00 -3.90
CA LYS A 338 -34.24 -12.44 -5.17
C LYS A 338 -33.05 -12.18 -6.10
N ILE A 339 -33.19 -12.39 -7.41
CA ILE A 339 -32.13 -12.07 -8.39
C ILE A 339 -32.17 -10.57 -8.73
N VAL A 340 -31.00 -9.94 -8.85
CA VAL A 340 -30.82 -8.52 -9.24
C VAL A 340 -30.33 -8.43 -10.69
N GLY A 341 -31.19 -7.92 -11.58
CA GLY A 341 -30.91 -7.86 -13.02
C GLY A 341 -31.30 -9.14 -13.76
N GLU A 342 -30.77 -9.33 -14.97
CA GLU A 342 -31.12 -10.47 -15.82
C GLU A 342 -30.39 -11.75 -15.42
N LYS A 343 -31.00 -12.90 -15.69
CA LYS A 343 -30.30 -14.18 -15.60
C LYS A 343 -29.33 -14.29 -16.78
N PRO A 344 -28.03 -14.44 -16.53
CA PRO A 344 -27.05 -14.62 -17.59
C PRO A 344 -27.34 -15.91 -18.36
N LYS A 345 -27.04 -15.91 -19.66
CA LYS A 345 -27.17 -17.11 -20.50
C LYS A 345 -26.22 -18.20 -20.00
N ALA A 346 -26.74 -19.41 -19.84
CA ALA A 346 -25.95 -20.58 -19.48
C ALA A 346 -24.82 -20.78 -20.51
N GLY A 347 -23.56 -20.84 -20.06
CA GLY A 347 -22.39 -21.06 -20.91
C GLY A 347 -21.54 -19.82 -21.25
N GLY A 348 -21.90 -18.62 -20.78
CA GLY A 348 -21.12 -17.38 -21.06
C GLY A 348 -20.00 -17.08 -20.06
N TRP A 349 -19.91 -17.82 -18.96
CA TRP A 349 -18.97 -17.54 -17.88
C TRP A 349 -17.66 -18.27 -18.18
N GLY A 350 -16.73 -17.61 -18.88
CA GLY A 350 -15.36 -18.08 -19.09
C GLY A 350 -14.53 -18.05 -17.79
N VAL A 351 -15.10 -18.57 -16.70
CA VAL A 351 -14.51 -18.53 -15.36
C VAL A 351 -13.61 -19.74 -15.16
N TRP A 352 -12.44 -19.51 -14.59
CA TRP A 352 -11.44 -20.54 -14.30
C TRP A 352 -11.67 -21.26 -12.97
N ARG A 353 -12.90 -21.20 -12.44
CA ARG A 353 -13.28 -21.76 -11.14
C ARG A 353 -13.86 -23.16 -11.28
N ASP A 354 -13.44 -24.03 -10.38
CA ASP A 354 -14.10 -25.32 -10.14
C ASP A 354 -15.42 -25.05 -9.39
N GLY A 355 -16.55 -25.56 -9.91
CA GLY A 355 -17.88 -25.35 -9.30
C GLY A 355 -18.55 -24.03 -9.68
N THR A 356 -18.97 -23.92 -10.94
CA THR A 356 -19.76 -22.78 -11.44
C THR A 356 -21.14 -22.65 -10.81
N ASP A 357 -21.61 -23.69 -10.12
CA ASP A 357 -22.85 -23.73 -9.33
C ASP A 357 -22.84 -22.77 -8.14
N LYS A 358 -21.66 -22.40 -7.63
CA LYS A 358 -21.50 -21.44 -6.53
C LYS A 358 -21.53 -19.98 -6.99
N ILE A 359 -21.57 -19.73 -8.29
CA ILE A 359 -21.58 -18.37 -8.86
C ILE A 359 -23.03 -17.89 -8.93
N GLU A 360 -23.29 -16.69 -8.41
CA GLU A 360 -24.63 -16.13 -8.50
C GLU A 360 -24.99 -15.85 -9.97
N LEU A 361 -26.15 -16.34 -10.40
CA LEU A 361 -26.68 -16.16 -11.75
C LEU A 361 -27.47 -14.85 -11.89
N SER A 362 -26.85 -13.74 -11.50
CA SER A 362 -27.42 -12.40 -11.55
C SER A 362 -26.52 -11.48 -12.37
N GLY A 363 -27.11 -10.78 -13.34
CA GLY A 363 -26.39 -9.79 -14.15
C GLY A 363 -25.93 -8.58 -13.34
N GLY A 364 -26.63 -8.26 -12.24
CA GLY A 364 -26.40 -7.07 -11.43
C GLY A 364 -27.12 -5.85 -11.96
N SER A 365 -27.21 -4.80 -11.15
CA SER A 365 -27.71 -3.50 -11.59
C SER A 365 -26.63 -2.71 -12.31
N GLU A 366 -27.00 -2.08 -13.42
CA GLU A 366 -26.15 -1.11 -14.12
C GLU A 366 -25.82 0.09 -13.22
N PRO A 367 -24.68 0.78 -13.44
CA PRO A 367 -24.37 2.01 -12.75
C PRO A 367 -25.43 3.08 -13.00
N THR A 368 -25.78 3.81 -11.94
CA THR A 368 -26.67 4.99 -12.01
C THR A 368 -26.07 6.07 -12.91
N GLN A 369 -24.74 6.20 -12.89
CA GLN A 369 -23.99 7.13 -13.74
C GLN A 369 -22.66 6.50 -14.13
N THR A 370 -22.26 6.70 -15.39
CA THR A 370 -20.91 6.42 -15.87
C THR A 370 -20.28 7.72 -16.36
N ILE A 371 -19.11 8.04 -15.84
CA ILE A 371 -18.34 9.23 -16.20
C ILE A 371 -17.13 8.76 -17.00
N SER A 372 -16.95 9.30 -18.20
CA SER A 372 -15.75 9.03 -19.00
C SER A 372 -14.55 9.71 -18.37
N LEU A 373 -13.46 8.97 -18.22
CA LEU A 373 -12.17 9.50 -17.77
C LEU A 373 -11.28 9.77 -19.00
N GLY A 374 -10.35 10.70 -18.86
CA GLY A 374 -9.37 11.03 -19.91
C GLY A 374 -8.46 9.87 -20.28
N ASP A 375 -7.71 10.04 -21.37
CA ASP A 375 -6.76 9.03 -21.89
C ASP A 375 -5.69 8.65 -20.87
N GLU A 376 -5.39 9.54 -19.91
CA GLU A 376 -4.50 9.26 -18.79
C GLU A 376 -4.94 8.02 -17.97
N PHE A 377 -6.22 7.66 -18.00
CA PHE A 377 -6.77 6.50 -17.28
C PHE A 377 -6.87 5.22 -18.12
N TRP A 378 -6.17 5.14 -19.27
CA TRP A 378 -6.20 3.96 -20.14
C TRP A 378 -5.82 2.66 -19.42
N GLY A 379 -4.87 2.73 -18.49
CA GLY A 379 -4.43 1.59 -17.68
C GLY A 379 -5.37 1.27 -16.52
N GLY A 380 -6.27 2.20 -16.17
CA GLY A 380 -7.15 2.17 -15.00
C GLY A 380 -6.51 2.76 -13.75
N VAL A 381 -7.25 2.72 -12.64
CA VAL A 381 -6.76 3.15 -11.32
C VAL A 381 -6.28 1.92 -10.55
N LYS A 382 -5.08 1.99 -9.97
CA LYS A 382 -4.47 0.89 -9.21
C LYS A 382 -4.76 0.99 -7.71
N ALA A 383 -4.67 2.20 -7.17
CA ALA A 383 -4.92 2.52 -5.77
C ALA A 383 -5.52 3.92 -5.71
N TRP A 384 -6.39 4.18 -4.73
CA TRP A 384 -6.89 5.52 -4.47
C TRP A 384 -7.29 5.70 -3.01
N ALA A 385 -7.43 6.96 -2.60
CA ALA A 385 -8.04 7.35 -1.33
C ALA A 385 -8.86 8.63 -1.54
N GLN A 386 -9.87 8.85 -0.72
CA GLN A 386 -10.61 10.12 -0.74
C GLN A 386 -9.68 11.26 -0.35
N HIS A 387 -9.73 12.37 -1.08
CA HIS A 387 -8.92 13.53 -0.80
C HIS A 387 -9.24 14.09 0.60
N PRO A 388 -8.23 14.36 1.45
CA PRO A 388 -8.43 14.58 2.89
C PRO A 388 -9.22 15.87 3.20
N SER A 389 -9.23 16.85 2.30
CA SER A 389 -10.00 18.10 2.43
C SER A 389 -11.03 18.37 1.33
N GLN A 390 -11.18 17.47 0.35
CA GLN A 390 -12.06 17.71 -0.81
C GLN A 390 -12.93 16.47 -1.06
N PRO A 391 -14.17 16.44 -0.53
CA PRO A 391 -14.97 15.22 -0.50
C PRO A 391 -15.36 14.69 -1.89
N SER A 392 -15.41 15.56 -2.91
CA SER A 392 -15.67 15.20 -4.32
C SER A 392 -14.40 14.88 -5.12
N SER A 393 -13.27 14.62 -4.45
CA SER A 393 -12.00 14.29 -5.11
C SER A 393 -11.37 13.03 -4.55
N MET A 394 -10.69 12.30 -5.43
CA MET A 394 -9.93 11.09 -5.11
C MET A 394 -8.47 11.30 -5.47
N ILE A 395 -7.56 10.98 -4.55
CA ILE A 395 -6.14 10.86 -4.85
C ILE A 395 -5.92 9.48 -5.45
N SER A 396 -5.44 9.42 -6.69
CA SER A 396 -5.43 8.20 -7.50
C SER A 396 -4.04 7.89 -8.05
N GLY A 397 -3.61 6.65 -7.87
CA GLY A 397 -2.44 6.09 -8.53
C GLY A 397 -2.86 5.32 -9.78
N LEU A 398 -2.29 5.67 -10.93
CA LEU A 398 -2.69 5.11 -12.21
C LEU A 398 -1.94 3.80 -12.49
N SER A 399 -2.64 2.83 -13.07
CA SER A 399 -2.05 1.56 -13.46
C SER A 399 -1.25 1.70 -14.76
N GLY A 400 -0.08 1.07 -14.83
CA GLY A 400 0.82 1.20 -15.99
C GLY A 400 1.54 2.54 -16.06
N GLN A 401 1.47 3.36 -15.00
CA GLN A 401 2.13 4.65 -14.89
C GLN A 401 2.68 4.81 -13.46
N TYR A 402 3.60 5.76 -13.30
CA TYR A 402 4.27 6.09 -12.04
C TYR A 402 3.79 7.43 -11.47
N ARG A 403 2.57 7.86 -11.81
CA ARG A 403 2.01 9.14 -11.34
C ARG A 403 0.89 8.99 -10.35
N CYS A 404 0.78 9.98 -9.48
CA CYS A 404 -0.35 10.18 -8.58
C CYS A 404 -1.10 11.44 -9.02
N VAL A 405 -2.43 11.38 -9.10
CA VAL A 405 -3.28 12.47 -9.61
C VAL A 405 -4.46 12.73 -8.70
N GLN A 406 -4.99 13.95 -8.71
CA GLN A 406 -6.29 14.24 -8.10
C GLN A 406 -7.37 14.10 -9.16
N LEU A 407 -8.26 13.13 -8.98
CA LEU A 407 -9.43 12.92 -9.81
C LEU A 407 -10.63 13.63 -9.18
N ASP A 408 -11.24 14.56 -9.91
CA ASP A 408 -12.57 15.07 -9.60
C ASP A 408 -13.61 14.02 -10.02
N VAL A 409 -14.36 13.50 -9.06
CA VAL A 409 -15.31 12.41 -9.29
C VAL A 409 -16.63 12.86 -9.91
N GLU A 410 -16.91 14.16 -9.94
CA GLU A 410 -18.11 14.72 -10.56
C GLU A 410 -17.88 14.97 -12.05
N THR A 411 -16.69 15.44 -12.40
CA THR A 411 -16.33 15.79 -13.79
C THR A 411 -15.52 14.72 -14.52
N GLY A 412 -14.86 13.81 -13.80
CA GLY A 412 -13.93 12.84 -14.37
C GLY A 412 -12.59 13.45 -14.79
N GLN A 413 -12.36 14.73 -14.48
CA GLN A 413 -11.15 15.46 -14.86
C GLN A 413 -10.05 15.33 -13.81
N ILE A 414 -8.80 15.45 -14.27
CA ILE A 414 -7.65 15.56 -13.37
C ILE A 414 -7.57 17.02 -12.91
N ALA A 415 -7.59 17.25 -11.59
CA ALA A 415 -7.42 18.58 -11.01
C ALA A 415 -5.94 18.94 -10.82
N THR A 416 -5.12 17.99 -10.37
CA THR A 416 -3.67 18.20 -10.15
C THR A 416 -2.86 16.91 -10.31
N PHE A 417 -1.54 17.07 -10.40
CA PHE A 417 -0.56 16.00 -10.50
C PHE A 417 0.44 16.08 -9.36
N TRP A 418 0.76 14.94 -8.76
CA TRP A 418 1.85 14.76 -7.81
C TRP A 418 2.94 13.89 -8.44
N ILE A 419 4.14 14.44 -8.50
CA ILE A 419 5.32 13.79 -9.05
C ILE A 419 6.20 13.21 -7.94
N GLY A 420 7.18 12.40 -8.29
CA GLY A 420 8.17 11.86 -7.36
C GLY A 420 8.15 10.35 -7.19
N ASN A 421 7.11 9.65 -7.69
CA ASN A 421 7.00 8.20 -7.63
C ASN A 421 7.78 7.57 -8.79
N ARG A 422 8.52 6.49 -8.54
CA ARG A 422 9.41 5.86 -9.53
C ARG A 422 9.03 4.43 -9.85
N ALA A 423 7.98 3.93 -9.22
CA ALA A 423 7.37 2.64 -9.56
C ALA A 423 5.85 2.72 -9.38
N TYR A 424 5.19 1.57 -9.59
CA TYR A 424 3.75 1.49 -9.45
C TYR A 424 3.32 1.73 -8.02
N LEU A 425 2.28 2.55 -7.87
CA LEU A 425 1.63 2.80 -6.60
C LEU A 425 0.87 1.55 -6.17
N THR A 426 1.14 1.09 -4.94
CA THR A 426 0.52 -0.11 -4.36
C THR A 426 -0.60 0.25 -3.40
N SER A 427 -0.48 1.37 -2.68
CA SER A 427 -1.53 1.91 -1.82
C SER A 427 -1.42 3.43 -1.68
N ILE A 428 -2.54 4.07 -1.35
CA ILE A 428 -2.63 5.48 -1.00
C ILE A 428 -3.46 5.55 0.28
N HIS A 429 -3.03 6.34 1.26
CA HIS A 429 -3.74 6.48 2.52
C HIS A 429 -3.81 7.94 2.96
N THR A 430 -4.98 8.35 3.43
CA THR A 430 -5.26 9.65 4.03
C THR A 430 -5.64 9.47 5.49
N SER A 431 -5.33 10.45 6.33
CA SER A 431 -5.70 10.41 7.75
C SER A 431 -6.83 11.40 8.00
N PRO A 432 -7.94 11.01 8.66
CA PRO A 432 -9.00 11.97 9.00
C PRO A 432 -8.51 13.05 9.98
N ALA A 433 -7.39 12.81 10.67
CA ALA A 433 -6.78 13.76 11.59
C ALA A 433 -5.94 14.84 10.89
N ASP A 434 -5.63 14.69 9.59
CA ASP A 434 -4.86 15.68 8.83
C ASP A 434 -5.50 15.94 7.45
N PRO A 435 -6.15 17.10 7.27
CA PRO A 435 -6.82 17.45 6.02
C PRO A 435 -5.85 17.83 4.88
N TRP A 436 -4.54 17.87 5.14
CA TRP A 436 -3.53 18.35 4.19
C TRP A 436 -2.53 17.30 3.76
N SER A 437 -2.51 16.11 4.37
CA SER A 437 -1.50 15.10 4.06
C SER A 437 -2.05 13.75 3.66
N PHE A 438 -1.27 13.09 2.82
CA PHE A 438 -1.51 11.72 2.41
C PHE A 438 -0.18 11.01 2.20
N VAL A 439 -0.20 9.69 2.28
CA VAL A 439 0.97 8.86 1.98
C VAL A 439 0.71 7.97 0.77
N THR A 440 1.76 7.72 0.01
CA THR A 440 1.78 6.73 -1.06
C THR A 440 2.77 5.62 -0.72
N ALA A 441 2.36 4.37 -0.97
CA ALA A 441 3.25 3.22 -0.97
C ALA A 441 3.59 2.84 -2.41
N CYS A 442 4.84 2.43 -2.63
CA CYS A 442 5.34 2.16 -3.96
C CYS A 442 6.13 0.84 -4.00
N SER A 443 6.06 0.13 -5.15
CA SER A 443 6.75 -1.15 -5.33
C SER A 443 8.28 -1.06 -5.36
N GLU A 444 8.83 0.16 -5.39
CA GLU A 444 10.28 0.43 -5.31
C GLU A 444 10.86 0.39 -3.87
N GLY A 445 10.03 0.22 -2.84
CA GLY A 445 10.51 0.18 -1.46
C GLY A 445 10.41 1.51 -0.70
N VAL A 446 9.74 2.50 -1.30
CA VAL A 446 9.61 3.85 -0.75
C VAL A 446 8.17 4.13 -0.36
N THR A 447 8.00 4.73 0.80
CA THR A 447 6.76 5.43 1.17
C THR A 447 6.99 6.93 1.14
N ARG A 448 6.08 7.67 0.52
CA ARG A 448 6.18 9.13 0.39
C ARG A 448 5.03 9.79 1.12
N LEU A 449 5.34 10.80 1.90
CA LEU A 449 4.36 11.71 2.50
C LEU A 449 4.27 12.95 1.62
N TYR A 450 3.05 13.31 1.26
CA TYR A 450 2.73 14.49 0.48
C TYR A 450 1.91 15.46 1.31
N ASP A 451 2.13 16.74 1.06
CA ASP A 451 1.18 17.80 1.37
C ASP A 451 0.36 18.04 0.09
N VAL A 452 -0.98 18.00 0.15
CA VAL A 452 -1.85 18.17 -1.03
C VAL A 452 -1.65 19.51 -1.74
N ARG A 453 -1.06 20.50 -1.06
CA ARG A 453 -0.75 21.83 -1.59
C ARG A 453 0.59 21.86 -2.35
N GLN A 454 1.41 20.82 -2.22
CA GLN A 454 2.71 20.73 -2.88
C GLN A 454 2.70 19.61 -3.93
N PRO A 455 3.27 19.83 -5.13
CA PRO A 455 3.27 18.83 -6.19
C PRO A 455 4.31 17.71 -5.98
N VAL A 456 5.20 17.87 -5.01
CA VAL A 456 6.30 16.94 -4.72
C VAL A 456 6.20 16.44 -3.27
N PRO A 457 6.75 15.26 -2.96
CA PRO A 457 6.72 14.73 -1.59
C PRO A 457 7.50 15.62 -0.63
N VAL A 458 6.98 15.74 0.61
CA VAL A 458 7.63 16.49 1.71
C VAL A 458 8.61 15.62 2.50
N LEU A 459 8.40 14.30 2.49
CA LEU A 459 9.23 13.29 3.15
C LEU A 459 9.14 11.99 2.35
N ALA A 460 10.25 11.29 2.22
CA ALA A 460 10.29 9.93 1.71
C ALA A 460 11.02 9.04 2.72
N VAL A 461 10.38 7.94 3.14
CA VAL A 461 11.02 6.92 3.96
C VAL A 461 11.36 5.72 3.09
N TYR A 462 12.63 5.38 3.06
CA TYR A 462 13.17 4.26 2.29
C TYR A 462 13.34 3.06 3.20
N SER A 463 12.59 2.00 2.92
CA SER A 463 12.60 0.80 3.76
C SER A 463 13.86 -0.03 3.49
N ALA A 464 14.02 -0.59 2.30
CA ALA A 464 15.24 -1.32 1.93
C ALA A 464 15.33 -1.50 0.41
N ALA A 465 16.53 -1.78 -0.07
CA ALA A 465 16.76 -2.15 -1.46
C ALA A 465 15.98 -3.43 -1.82
N ARG A 466 15.25 -3.38 -2.94
CA ARG A 466 14.47 -4.48 -3.52
C ARG A 466 13.26 -4.96 -2.70
N GLU A 467 12.82 -4.23 -1.68
CA GLU A 467 11.53 -4.46 -1.03
C GLU A 467 10.41 -3.78 -1.83
N ALA A 468 9.30 -4.45 -2.09
CA ALA A 468 8.09 -3.78 -2.58
C ALA A 468 7.19 -3.46 -1.39
N ILE A 469 6.97 -2.17 -1.10
CA ILE A 469 5.98 -1.78 -0.09
C ILE A 469 4.60 -2.00 -0.67
N ARG A 470 3.77 -2.79 0.01
CA ARG A 470 2.41 -3.11 -0.40
C ARG A 470 1.40 -2.17 0.23
N SER A 471 1.66 -1.74 1.47
CA SER A 471 0.74 -0.90 2.22
C SER A 471 1.50 0.05 3.14
N SER A 472 1.02 1.29 3.18
CA SER A 472 1.50 2.30 4.13
C SER A 472 0.33 3.06 4.74
N LEU A 473 0.43 3.38 6.03
CA LEU A 473 -0.57 4.15 6.76
C LEU A 473 0.05 5.42 7.31
N LEU A 474 -0.70 6.51 7.24
CA LEU A 474 -0.43 7.76 7.96
C LEU A 474 -1.36 7.80 9.17
N VAL A 475 -0.80 7.65 10.36
CA VAL A 475 -1.55 7.62 11.62
C VAL A 475 -1.21 8.83 12.47
N HIS A 476 -2.19 9.30 13.24
CA HIS A 476 -2.01 10.36 14.21
C HIS A 476 -2.34 9.83 15.60
N VAL A 477 -1.36 9.84 16.50
CA VAL A 477 -1.54 9.46 17.91
C VAL A 477 -1.19 10.69 18.75
N ASP A 478 -2.15 11.13 19.56
CA ASP A 478 -2.07 12.39 20.31
C ASP A 478 -1.69 13.60 19.42
N GLY A 479 -2.24 13.64 18.21
CA GLY A 479 -2.00 14.69 17.22
C GLY A 479 -0.62 14.63 16.54
N GLN A 480 0.18 13.59 16.77
CA GLN A 480 1.53 13.45 16.21
C GLN A 480 1.53 12.44 15.06
N PRO A 481 2.15 12.76 13.90
CA PRO A 481 2.14 11.91 12.71
C PRO A 481 3.19 10.79 12.78
N TYR A 482 2.75 9.58 12.47
CA TYR A 482 3.59 8.39 12.30
C TYR A 482 3.25 7.69 11.00
N ILE A 483 4.23 7.00 10.43
CA ILE A 483 4.01 6.16 9.25
C ILE A 483 4.24 4.71 9.64
N PHE A 484 3.30 3.84 9.30
CA PHE A 484 3.51 2.41 9.28
C PHE A 484 3.73 1.94 7.85
N THR A 485 4.73 1.10 7.61
CA THR A 485 5.01 0.52 6.28
C THR A 485 5.10 -0.99 6.37
N GLY A 486 4.51 -1.69 5.40
CA GLY A 486 4.61 -3.14 5.25
C GLY A 486 4.81 -3.55 3.80
N GLY A 487 5.72 -4.51 3.58
CA GLY A 487 6.13 -4.93 2.25
C GLY A 487 6.27 -6.44 2.09
N THR A 488 6.89 -6.83 0.99
CA THR A 488 7.03 -8.24 0.59
C THR A 488 8.17 -8.94 1.32
N LYS A 489 9.40 -8.46 1.14
CA LYS A 489 10.60 -9.25 1.48
C LYS A 489 11.01 -9.19 2.93
N LEU A 490 10.83 -8.04 3.59
CA LEU A 490 11.36 -7.89 4.95
C LEU A 490 10.54 -8.63 6.00
N GLN A 491 9.31 -9.08 5.68
CA GLN A 491 8.48 -9.88 6.59
C GLN A 491 8.33 -9.23 7.99
N GLN A 492 8.13 -7.90 7.99
CA GLN A 492 7.95 -7.08 9.18
C GLN A 492 7.15 -5.82 8.85
N ILE A 493 6.67 -5.14 9.88
CA ILE A 493 6.09 -3.78 9.80
C ILE A 493 7.08 -2.80 10.40
N ARG A 494 7.27 -1.64 9.79
CA ARG A 494 8.12 -0.58 10.36
C ARG A 494 7.29 0.61 10.78
N CYS A 495 7.63 1.18 11.93
CA CYS A 495 7.07 2.43 12.43
C CYS A 495 8.10 3.56 12.26
N TRP A 496 7.69 4.68 11.70
CA TRP A 496 8.53 5.86 11.45
C TRP A 496 7.94 7.07 12.17
N ASP A 497 8.78 7.82 12.90
CA ASP A 497 8.41 9.16 13.38
C ASP A 497 8.69 10.17 12.27
N VAL A 498 7.63 10.78 11.75
CA VAL A 498 7.69 11.74 10.62
C VAL A 498 8.48 13.00 11.00
N ARG A 499 8.40 13.43 12.25
CA ARG A 499 9.03 14.68 12.73
C ARG A 499 10.50 14.46 13.03
N ALA A 500 10.80 13.35 13.69
CA ALA A 500 12.18 12.97 13.97
C ALA A 500 12.90 12.47 12.71
N ARG A 501 12.15 12.09 11.67
CA ARG A 501 12.67 11.57 10.40
C ARG A 501 13.52 10.33 10.61
N LEU A 502 13.05 9.46 11.51
CA LEU A 502 13.78 8.27 11.94
C LEU A 502 12.82 7.09 12.13
N PRO A 503 13.27 5.86 11.85
CA PRO A 503 12.55 4.66 12.23
C PRO A 503 12.56 4.52 13.76
N LEU A 504 11.42 4.11 14.32
CA LEU A 504 11.27 3.88 15.76
C LEU A 504 11.59 2.42 16.11
N TYR A 505 10.89 1.49 15.46
CA TYR A 505 10.99 0.05 15.68
C TYR A 505 10.38 -0.72 14.51
N GLU A 506 10.57 -2.03 14.58
CA GLU A 506 10.02 -3.01 13.66
C GLU A 506 9.14 -4.01 14.44
N LEU A 507 8.05 -4.47 13.84
CA LEU A 507 7.14 -5.46 14.41
C LEU A 507 7.17 -6.73 13.57
N ALA A 508 7.32 -7.88 14.23
CA ALA A 508 7.34 -9.17 13.57
C ALA A 508 5.96 -9.53 12.98
N THR A 509 5.95 -10.11 11.78
CA THR A 509 4.74 -10.66 11.13
C THR A 509 4.85 -12.18 10.94
N GLY A 510 5.72 -12.82 11.72
CA GLY A 510 5.92 -14.27 11.74
C GLY A 510 6.35 -14.85 10.39
N ASN A 511 7.36 -14.23 9.79
CA ASN A 511 7.93 -14.55 8.46
C ASN A 511 6.93 -14.45 7.29
N ASN A 512 5.82 -13.73 7.48
CA ASN A 512 4.88 -13.46 6.41
C ASN A 512 5.11 -12.07 5.80
N GLN A 513 4.87 -11.96 4.51
CA GLN A 513 4.81 -10.68 3.80
C GLN A 513 3.60 -9.88 4.27
N VAL A 514 3.69 -8.54 4.34
CA VAL A 514 2.55 -7.68 4.63
C VAL A 514 1.86 -7.28 3.33
N THR A 515 0.56 -7.51 3.25
CA THR A 515 -0.25 -7.24 2.04
C THR A 515 -1.14 -6.02 2.20
N ALA A 516 -1.71 -5.81 3.38
CA ALA A 516 -2.50 -4.64 3.72
C ALA A 516 -2.31 -4.30 5.21
N LEU A 517 -2.41 -3.02 5.52
CA LEU A 517 -2.44 -2.48 6.88
C LEU A 517 -3.75 -1.72 7.09
N ALA A 518 -4.26 -1.71 8.32
CA ALA A 518 -5.35 -0.83 8.73
C ALA A 518 -5.12 -0.33 10.16
N TRP A 519 -5.56 0.90 10.43
CA TRP A 519 -5.40 1.54 11.73
C TRP A 519 -6.76 1.88 12.32
N ASP A 520 -7.01 1.36 13.52
CA ASP A 520 -8.13 1.74 14.36
C ASP A 520 -7.63 2.77 15.39
N ALA A 521 -7.95 4.02 15.13
CA ALA A 521 -7.53 5.14 15.96
C ALA A 521 -8.20 5.15 17.34
N LEU A 522 -9.46 4.68 17.44
CA LEU A 522 -10.22 4.68 18.68
C LEU A 522 -9.59 3.74 19.71
N HIS A 523 -9.13 2.58 19.25
CA HIS A 523 -8.52 1.55 20.10
C HIS A 523 -6.99 1.52 20.03
N CYS A 524 -6.36 2.47 19.31
CA CYS A 524 -4.93 2.46 19.04
C CYS A 524 -4.43 1.07 18.61
N THR A 525 -5.11 0.49 17.62
CA THR A 525 -4.85 -0.89 17.19
C THR A 525 -4.44 -0.93 15.72
N LEU A 526 -3.32 -1.59 15.46
CA LEU A 526 -2.84 -1.84 14.10
C LEU A 526 -3.24 -3.25 13.69
N TYR A 527 -3.87 -3.36 12.52
CA TYR A 527 -4.17 -4.62 11.87
C TYR A 527 -3.24 -4.82 10.67
N ALA A 528 -2.69 -6.03 10.53
CA ALA A 528 -1.84 -6.39 9.39
C ALA A 528 -2.30 -7.68 8.75
N GLN A 529 -2.73 -7.59 7.50
CA GLN A 529 -3.07 -8.72 6.67
C GLN A 529 -1.79 -9.26 6.02
N THR A 530 -1.47 -10.52 6.27
CA THR A 530 -0.18 -11.10 5.90
C THR A 530 -0.30 -12.33 5.01
N HIS A 531 0.63 -12.47 4.06
CA HIS A 531 0.71 -13.58 3.11
C HIS A 531 1.97 -14.42 3.38
N CYS A 532 1.77 -15.70 3.70
CA CYS A 532 2.85 -16.67 3.78
C CYS A 532 3.20 -17.19 2.39
N GLU A 533 4.39 -16.83 1.87
CA GLU A 533 4.86 -17.32 0.56
C GLU A 533 5.28 -18.79 0.56
N PHE A 534 5.59 -19.33 1.74
CA PHE A 534 6.00 -20.71 1.96
C PHE A 534 4.82 -21.69 2.06
N HIS A 535 3.60 -21.15 2.09
CA HIS A 535 2.35 -21.89 2.11
C HIS A 535 1.69 -21.83 0.72
N VAL A 536 1.88 -22.88 -0.07
CA VAL A 536 1.46 -22.90 -1.48
C VAL A 536 -0.07 -23.06 -1.61
N SER A 537 -0.68 -23.95 -0.82
CA SER A 537 -2.13 -24.14 -0.74
C SER A 537 -2.47 -25.03 0.45
N GLU A 538 -3.75 -25.07 0.81
CA GLU A 538 -4.27 -25.95 1.87
C GLU A 538 -3.96 -27.45 1.62
N PHE A 539 -3.73 -27.86 0.36
CA PHE A 539 -3.50 -29.24 -0.02
C PHE A 539 -2.05 -29.61 -0.31
N SER A 540 -1.20 -28.63 -0.63
CA SER A 540 0.19 -28.85 -1.06
C SER A 540 1.20 -28.78 0.09
N GLY A 541 0.75 -28.48 1.30
CA GLY A 541 1.61 -28.34 2.48
C GLY A 541 2.56 -27.14 2.41
N HIS A 542 3.49 -27.12 3.36
CA HIS A 542 4.52 -26.11 3.50
C HIS A 542 5.75 -26.48 2.64
N GLN A 543 6.36 -25.50 1.99
CA GLN A 543 7.57 -25.70 1.19
C GLN A 543 8.71 -24.82 1.69
N GLY A 544 9.95 -25.29 1.54
CA GLY A 544 11.13 -24.51 1.88
C GLY A 544 11.35 -24.32 3.39
N TYR A 545 10.69 -25.11 4.24
CA TYR A 545 10.93 -25.12 5.68
C TYR A 545 12.13 -26.00 6.06
N ARG A 546 12.89 -25.56 7.05
CA ARG A 546 13.98 -26.28 7.72
C ARG A 546 13.67 -26.42 9.20
N GLU A 547 14.38 -27.31 9.89
CA GLU A 547 14.28 -27.42 11.35
C GLU A 547 14.59 -26.08 12.01
N PHE A 548 13.83 -25.75 13.06
CA PHE A 548 14.08 -24.61 13.93
C PHE A 548 15.45 -24.73 14.62
N ARG A 549 16.19 -23.63 14.69
CA ARG A 549 17.54 -23.57 15.30
C ARG A 549 17.67 -22.49 16.37
N GLY A 550 16.54 -21.90 16.77
CA GLY A 550 16.52 -20.80 17.73
C GLY A 550 16.76 -21.23 19.18
N PRO A 551 16.88 -20.24 20.09
CA PRO A 551 17.03 -20.48 21.52
C PRO A 551 15.87 -21.31 22.08
N GLY A 552 16.18 -22.16 23.06
CA GLY A 552 15.20 -23.04 23.70
C GLY A 552 14.80 -24.28 22.90
N ARG A 553 15.51 -24.61 21.81
CA ARG A 553 15.32 -25.87 21.09
C ARG A 553 15.57 -27.07 22.01
N VAL A 554 14.62 -27.99 22.04
CA VAL A 554 14.73 -29.31 22.68
C VAL A 554 14.85 -30.40 21.61
N SER A 555 15.28 -31.62 21.96
CA SER A 555 15.46 -32.72 21.00
C SER A 555 14.19 -33.07 20.21
N ASP A 556 13.03 -32.84 20.83
CA ASP A 556 11.71 -33.20 20.31
C ASP A 556 10.95 -31.96 19.81
N ASP A 557 11.66 -30.88 19.50
CA ASP A 557 11.08 -29.65 18.97
C ASP A 557 10.73 -29.82 17.49
N GLU A 558 9.45 -30.00 17.21
CA GLU A 558 8.91 -30.15 15.84
C GLU A 558 8.78 -28.81 15.09
N ARG A 559 9.17 -27.68 15.71
CA ARG A 559 9.10 -26.38 15.04
C ARG A 559 10.01 -26.34 13.82
N CYS A 560 9.49 -25.68 12.79
CA CYS A 560 10.22 -25.45 11.55
C CYS A 560 10.28 -23.95 11.24
N TRP A 561 11.36 -23.52 10.59
CA TRP A 561 11.59 -22.15 10.17
C TRP A 561 11.75 -22.10 8.65
N PRO A 562 11.24 -21.08 7.94
CA PRO A 562 11.46 -20.98 6.50
C PRO A 562 12.95 -20.79 6.20
N ALA A 563 13.51 -21.61 5.32
CA ALA A 563 14.93 -21.57 4.99
C ALA A 563 15.33 -20.25 4.29
N ALA A 564 14.38 -19.61 3.61
CA ALA A 564 14.53 -18.31 2.95
C ALA A 564 13.82 -17.16 3.70
N ALA A 565 13.50 -17.33 4.99
CA ALA A 565 13.00 -16.23 5.81
C ALA A 565 14.02 -15.08 5.84
N PHE A 566 13.53 -13.85 5.82
CA PHE A 566 14.40 -12.67 5.90
C PHE A 566 15.04 -12.54 7.28
N HIS A 567 14.28 -12.91 8.31
CA HIS A 567 14.73 -12.95 9.69
C HIS A 567 15.12 -14.38 10.08
N ASP A 568 16.14 -14.50 10.93
CA ASP A 568 16.39 -15.74 11.66
C ASP A 568 15.60 -15.76 12.98
N GLU A 569 15.71 -16.89 13.67
CA GLU A 569 15.05 -17.14 14.95
C GLU A 569 15.49 -16.20 16.08
N GLN A 570 16.53 -15.40 15.89
CA GLN A 570 17.07 -14.47 16.89
C GLN A 570 16.78 -13.01 16.54
N ALA A 571 16.14 -12.71 15.40
CA ALA A 571 15.85 -11.35 14.99
C ALA A 571 14.92 -10.60 15.97
N PHE A 572 14.05 -11.31 16.67
CA PHE A 572 13.17 -10.80 17.71
C PHE A 572 13.40 -11.59 18.99
N GLU A 573 13.01 -11.02 20.14
CA GLU A 573 13.13 -11.73 21.42
C GLU A 573 12.31 -13.02 21.45
N HIS A 574 11.08 -12.97 20.90
CA HIS A 574 10.24 -14.14 20.74
C HIS A 574 10.30 -14.66 19.29
N PRO A 575 10.87 -15.86 19.04
CA PRO A 575 10.89 -16.45 17.71
C PRO A 575 9.48 -16.85 17.27
N LEU A 576 8.98 -16.22 16.20
CA LEU A 576 7.65 -16.49 15.67
C LEU A 576 7.72 -16.82 14.17
N ASP A 577 7.16 -17.98 13.80
CA ASP A 577 6.77 -18.29 12.42
C ASP A 577 5.26 -18.62 12.42
N ARG A 578 4.51 -18.10 11.45
CA ARG A 578 3.05 -18.37 11.37
C ARG A 578 2.69 -19.59 10.55
N GLY A 579 3.54 -20.04 9.64
CA GLY A 579 3.23 -21.17 8.75
C GLY A 579 2.07 -20.96 7.77
N CYS A 580 1.34 -19.85 7.84
CA CYS A 580 0.10 -19.66 7.08
C CYS A 580 -0.23 -18.17 6.94
N HIS A 581 -1.10 -17.83 5.98
CA HIS A 581 -1.65 -16.48 5.87
C HIS A 581 -2.35 -16.12 7.19
N SER A 582 -2.07 -14.92 7.72
CA SER A 582 -2.56 -14.51 9.02
C SER A 582 -3.01 -13.05 9.02
N LEU A 583 -4.03 -12.73 9.81
CA LEU A 583 -4.31 -11.36 10.24
C LEU A 583 -3.70 -11.17 11.62
N PHE A 584 -2.77 -10.22 11.75
CA PHE A 584 -2.22 -9.78 13.02
C PHE A 584 -2.99 -8.58 13.57
N ARG A 585 -3.10 -8.51 14.90
CA ARG A 585 -3.66 -7.40 15.66
C ARG A 585 -2.64 -6.98 16.72
N TYR A 586 -2.16 -5.74 16.64
CA TYR A 586 -1.24 -5.14 17.60
C TYR A 586 -2.01 -4.06 18.39
N VAL A 587 -2.36 -4.35 19.64
CA VAL A 587 -3.15 -3.47 20.50
C VAL A 587 -2.22 -2.63 21.36
N PHE A 588 -2.04 -1.35 21.05
CA PHE A 588 -1.14 -0.47 21.80
C PHE A 588 -1.82 0.07 23.06
N LYS A 589 -1.24 -0.17 24.23
CA LYS A 589 -1.79 0.29 25.52
C LYS A 589 -0.69 0.56 26.55
N THR A 590 -1.03 1.23 27.65
CA THR A 590 -0.05 1.68 28.66
C THR A 590 0.67 0.52 29.34
N GLU A 591 -0.06 -0.54 29.67
CA GLU A 591 0.40 -1.71 30.43
C GLU A 591 -0.07 -3.00 29.73
N PRO A 592 0.51 -3.37 28.57
CA PRO A 592 0.25 -4.63 27.88
C PRO A 592 0.83 -5.81 28.64
N ASP A 593 0.20 -6.98 28.47
CA ASP A 593 0.91 -8.24 28.67
C ASP A 593 1.87 -8.45 27.48
N ALA A 594 3.14 -8.05 27.65
CA ALA A 594 4.15 -8.22 26.61
C ALA A 594 4.38 -9.71 26.23
N SER A 595 3.96 -10.65 27.07
CA SER A 595 4.04 -12.09 26.78
C SER A 595 2.87 -12.62 25.93
N GLN A 596 1.82 -11.81 25.75
CA GLN A 596 0.74 -12.12 24.83
C GLN A 596 1.22 -11.96 23.38
N VAL A 597 1.59 -13.10 22.82
CA VAL A 597 2.05 -13.24 21.44
C VAL A 597 1.22 -14.32 20.72
N PRO A 598 1.13 -14.29 19.38
CA PRO A 598 0.44 -15.31 18.63
C PRO A 598 1.10 -16.68 18.84
N ARG A 599 0.29 -17.74 18.79
CA ARG A 599 0.82 -19.09 18.79
C ARG A 599 1.77 -19.32 17.62
N TYR A 600 2.81 -20.13 17.84
CA TYR A 600 3.68 -20.60 16.76
C TYR A 600 2.87 -21.41 15.74
N GLY A 601 3.22 -21.29 14.46
CA GLY A 601 2.55 -21.97 13.35
C GLY A 601 2.79 -23.47 13.33
N TYR A 602 1.96 -24.20 12.60
CA TYR A 602 2.06 -25.66 12.45
C TYR A 602 2.79 -26.06 11.17
N ALA A 603 3.80 -25.27 10.77
CA ALA A 603 4.60 -25.59 9.60
C ALA A 603 5.41 -26.86 9.83
N THR A 604 5.43 -27.74 8.83
CA THR A 604 6.15 -29.01 8.87
C THR A 604 7.33 -28.96 7.92
N CYS A 605 8.46 -29.50 8.35
CA CYS A 605 9.63 -29.70 7.50
C CYS A 605 9.31 -30.86 6.54
N SER A 606 9.52 -30.66 5.24
CA SER A 606 9.40 -31.78 4.29
C SER A 606 10.47 -32.82 4.63
N PRO A 607 10.13 -34.13 4.67
CA PRO A 607 11.15 -35.16 4.77
C PRO A 607 12.10 -35.02 3.57
N ALA A 608 13.39 -34.98 3.87
CA ALA A 608 14.46 -34.78 2.88
C ALA A 608 14.52 -35.92 1.86
#